data_AF-A0A2T2RX50-F1
#
_entry.id   AF-A0A2T2RX50-F1
#
_cell.length_a   1.000
_cell.length_b   1.000
_cell.length_c   1.000
_cell.angle_alpha   90.00
_cell.angle_beta   90.00
_cell.angle_gamma   90.00
#
_symmetry.space_group_name_H-M   'P 1'
#
loop_
_entity.id
_entity.type
_entity.pdbx_description
1 polymer ?
#
loop_
_entity_poly.entity_id
_entity_poly.type
_entity_poly.pdbx_seq_one_letter_code
_entity_poly.pdbx_strand_id
1 'polypeptide(L)'
;GEIDRLVLTHKDRLLRFGSELVFSLCQQFGVEVVVINRTEDASFEEDLANDVLEIITVFSARLYGSRSHKNKKIVEDLKEVSEKL
;
A
#
# COMPACT_ATOMS: atom_id res chain seq x y z
N GLY A 1 -26.76 2.67 -2.67
CA GLY A 1 -26.07 3.68 -1.83
C GLY A 1 -26.02 4.98 -2.59
N GLU A 2 -25.36 6.01 -2.06
CA GLU A 2 -25.15 7.27 -2.79
C GLU A 2 -23.97 7.22 -3.79
N ILE A 3 -23.22 6.11 -3.79
CA ILE A 3 -22.07 5.89 -4.67
C ILE A 3 -22.42 4.79 -5.66
N ASP A 4 -22.26 5.08 -6.96
CA ASP A 4 -22.48 4.13 -8.05
C ASP A 4 -21.19 3.43 -8.52
N ARG A 5 -20.04 4.12 -8.44
CA ARG A 5 -18.77 3.62 -8.96
C ARG A 5 -17.56 4.08 -8.11
N LEU A 6 -16.66 3.14 -7.83
CA LEU A 6 -15.32 3.38 -7.29
C LEU A 6 -14.31 3.29 -8.44
N VAL A 7 -13.63 4.39 -8.74
CA VAL A 7 -12.64 4.44 -9.83
C VAL A 7 -11.24 4.58 -9.24
N LEU A 8 -10.35 3.67 -9.60
CA LEU A 8 -8.97 3.59 -9.15
C LEU A 8 -8.02 3.69 -10.33
N THR A 9 -6.86 4.32 -10.13
CA THR A 9 -5.78 4.25 -11.12
C THR A 9 -5.09 2.89 -11.07
N HIS A 10 -4.75 2.40 -9.86
CA HIS A 10 -4.22 1.05 -9.59
C HIS A 10 -4.85 0.47 -8.32
N LYS A 11 -4.79 -0.85 -8.12
CA LYS A 11 -5.44 -1.55 -6.99
C LYS A 11 -4.83 -1.17 -5.64
N ASP A 12 -3.51 -1.12 -5.57
CA ASP A 12 -2.65 -0.77 -4.43
C ASP A 12 -2.85 0.66 -3.90
N ARG A 13 -3.42 1.56 -4.72
CA ARG A 13 -3.74 2.94 -4.31
C ARG A 13 -4.92 3.06 -3.37
N LEU A 14 -5.76 2.02 -3.27
CA LEU A 14 -6.90 2.02 -2.36
C LEU A 14 -6.45 1.71 -0.93
N LEU A 15 -5.82 0.57 -0.75
CA LEU A 15 -5.28 0.07 0.50
C LEU A 15 -4.11 -0.85 0.19
N ARG A 16 -3.07 -0.81 1.02
CA ARG A 16 -1.97 -1.76 0.91
C ARG A 16 -2.40 -3.20 1.20
N PHE A 17 -3.23 -3.36 2.22
CA PHE A 17 -3.81 -4.65 2.60
C PHE A 17 -5.31 -4.51 2.81
N GLY A 18 -6.06 -5.57 2.49
CA GLY A 18 -7.50 -5.62 2.74
C GLY A 18 -8.35 -4.87 1.73
N SER A 19 -7.80 -4.55 0.55
CA SER A 19 -8.57 -3.98 -0.57
C SER A 19 -9.77 -4.88 -0.96
N GLU A 20 -9.62 -6.19 -0.80
CA GLU A 20 -10.62 -7.22 -1.04
C GLU A 20 -11.85 -7.06 -0.15
N LEU A 21 -11.68 -6.59 1.09
CA LEU A 21 -12.80 -6.29 1.98
C LEU A 21 -13.61 -5.11 1.44
N VAL A 22 -12.94 -4.07 0.96
CA VAL A 22 -13.60 -2.90 0.36
C VAL A 22 -14.33 -3.32 -0.92
N PHE A 23 -13.70 -4.13 -1.77
CA PHE A 23 -14.35 -4.63 -2.99
C PHE A 23 -15.55 -5.53 -2.70
N SER A 24 -15.49 -6.33 -1.64
CA SER A 24 -16.62 -7.15 -1.18
C SER A 24 -17.80 -6.28 -0.73
N LEU A 25 -17.51 -5.18 -0.01
CA LEU A 25 -18.52 -4.19 0.35
C LEU A 25 -19.09 -3.51 -0.90
N CYS A 26 -18.24 -3.07 -1.84
CA CYS A 26 -18.67 -2.49 -3.11
C CYS A 26 -19.65 -3.43 -3.83
N GLN A 27 -19.30 -4.72 -3.95
CA GLN A 27 -20.16 -5.73 -4.55
C GLN A 27 -21.51 -5.84 -3.81
N GLN A 28 -21.50 -5.87 -2.48
CA GLN A 28 -22.71 -5.97 -1.66
C GLN A 28 -23.64 -4.76 -1.85
N PHE A 29 -23.08 -3.57 -2.06
CA PHE A 29 -23.84 -2.34 -2.26
C PHE A 29 -24.12 -1.99 -3.73
N GLY A 30 -23.74 -2.87 -4.68
CA GLY A 30 -23.92 -2.66 -6.11
C GLY A 30 -23.03 -1.56 -6.69
N VAL A 31 -21.92 -1.24 -6.03
CA VAL A 31 -20.93 -0.27 -6.48
C VAL A 31 -19.99 -0.93 -7.47
N GLU A 32 -19.88 -0.38 -8.68
CA GLU A 32 -18.94 -0.86 -9.69
C GLU A 32 -17.51 -0.43 -9.35
N VAL A 33 -16.54 -1.35 -9.43
CA VAL A 33 -15.12 -1.03 -9.23
C VAL A 33 -14.41 -1.00 -10.58
N VAL A 34 -13.82 0.13 -10.95
CA VAL A 34 -13.10 0.32 -12.22
C VAL A 34 -11.64 0.67 -11.94
N VAL A 35 -10.69 -0.08 -12.52
CA VAL A 35 -9.25 0.22 -12.44
C VAL A 35 -8.78 0.69 -13.82
N ILE A 36 -8.42 1.98 -13.93
CA ILE A 36 -8.14 2.67 -15.21
C ILE A 36 -6.79 2.23 -15.78
N ASN A 37 -5.76 2.14 -14.94
CA ASN A 37 -4.38 2.02 -15.36
C ASN A 37 -3.85 0.65 -14.91
N ARG A 38 -4.06 -0.37 -15.74
CA ARG A 38 -3.27 -1.60 -15.63
C ARG A 38 -1.92 -1.33 -16.30
N THR A 39 -1.05 -0.57 -15.65
CA THR A 39 0.36 -0.49 -16.08
C THR A 39 1.00 -1.87 -15.97
N GLU A 40 2.16 -2.06 -16.62
CA GLU A 40 3.02 -3.21 -16.34
C GLU A 40 3.15 -3.37 -14.84
N ASP A 41 2.66 -4.50 -14.34
CA ASP A 41 2.67 -4.82 -12.92
C ASP A 41 4.14 -4.79 -12.47
N ALA A 42 4.43 -4.07 -11.38
CA ALA A 42 5.67 -4.30 -10.66
C ALA A 42 5.77 -5.80 -10.38
N SER A 43 6.98 -6.33 -10.37
CA SER A 43 7.15 -7.75 -10.01
C SER A 43 6.52 -8.00 -8.64
N PHE A 44 6.04 -9.22 -8.43
CA PHE A 44 5.49 -9.62 -7.13
C PHE A 44 6.49 -9.33 -6.00
N GLU A 45 7.79 -9.52 -6.27
CA GLU A 45 8.89 -9.21 -5.38
C GLU A 45 9.00 -7.72 -5.05
N GLU A 46 8.87 -6.83 -6.03
CA GLU A 46 8.89 -5.38 -5.82
C GLU A 46 7.68 -4.92 -4.99
N ASP A 47 6.48 -5.42 -5.29
CA ASP A 47 5.27 -5.11 -4.52
C ASP A 47 5.43 -5.58 -3.06
N LEU A 48 5.91 -6.81 -2.86
CA LEU A 48 6.14 -7.36 -1.52
C LEU A 48 7.20 -6.57 -0.74
N ALA A 49 8.29 -6.15 -1.40
CA ALA A 49 9.32 -5.33 -0.78
C ALA A 49 8.75 -3.98 -0.32
N ASN A 50 7.99 -3.31 -1.19
CA ASN A 50 7.36 -2.03 -0.89
C ASN A 50 6.36 -2.15 0.27
N ASP A 51 5.60 -3.24 0.33
CA ASP A 51 4.64 -3.54 1.40
C ASP A 51 5.33 -3.71 2.76
N VAL A 52 6.42 -4.48 2.79
CA VAL A 52 7.21 -4.71 4.01
C VAL A 52 7.85 -3.41 4.49
N LEU A 53 8.40 -2.60 3.58
CA LEU A 53 8.97 -1.29 3.91
C LEU A 53 7.94 -0.37 4.56
N GLU A 54 6.72 -0.35 4.05
CA GLU A 54 5.65 0.50 4.59
C GLU A 54 5.22 0.04 5.99
N ILE A 55 5.07 -1.28 6.19
CA ILE A 55 4.81 -1.88 7.52
C ILE A 55 5.90 -1.43 8.50
N ILE A 56 7.17 -1.66 8.18
CA ILE A 56 8.26 -1.35 9.10
C ILE A 56 8.29 0.15 9.40
N THR A 57 8.10 1.00 8.39
CA THR A 57 8.07 2.47 8.56
C THR A 57 6.98 2.91 9.54
N VAL A 58 5.78 2.35 9.45
CA VAL A 58 4.67 2.65 10.37
C VAL A 58 5.00 2.18 11.79
N PHE A 59 5.50 0.96 11.95
CA PHE A 59 5.83 0.40 13.27
C PHE A 59 7.04 1.10 13.91
N SER A 60 8.07 1.44 13.15
CA SER A 60 9.25 2.16 13.64
C SER A 60 8.87 3.58 14.09
N ALA A 61 7.99 4.26 13.36
CA ALA A 61 7.46 5.56 13.77
C ALA A 61 6.63 5.47 15.06
N ARG A 62 5.85 4.39 15.27
CA ARG A 62 5.10 4.16 16.50
C ARG A 62 6.00 3.80 17.69
N LEU A 63 7.01 2.95 17.48
CA LEU A 63 7.90 2.47 18.53
C LEU A 63 8.90 3.54 18.98
N TYR A 64 9.44 4.32 18.05
CA TYR A 64 10.53 5.25 18.33
C TYR A 64 10.12 6.72 18.23
N GLY A 65 8.93 7.01 17.71
CA GLY A 65 8.49 8.35 17.35
C GLY A 65 8.87 8.70 15.91
N SER A 66 7.92 9.27 15.17
CA SER A 66 8.07 9.58 13.73
C SER A 66 9.28 10.47 13.40
N ARG A 67 9.68 11.35 14.33
CA ARG A 67 10.82 12.27 14.17
C ARG A 67 12.12 11.78 14.81
N SER A 68 12.14 10.61 15.44
CA SER A 68 13.32 10.10 16.13
C SER A 68 14.46 9.78 15.16
N HIS A 69 15.69 10.08 15.57
CA HIS A 69 16.89 9.70 14.83
C HIS A 69 16.95 8.19 14.56
N LYS A 70 16.46 7.37 15.51
CA LYS A 70 16.40 5.93 15.34
C LYS A 70 15.41 5.51 14.25
N ASN A 71 14.26 6.18 14.15
CA ASN A 71 13.29 5.94 13.08
C ASN A 71 13.88 6.30 11.72
N LYS A 72 14.52 7.47 11.60
CA LYS A 72 15.19 7.89 10.35
C LYS A 72 16.21 6.87 9.89
N LYS A 73 17.10 6.43 10.79
CA LYS A 73 18.14 5.46 10.47
C LYS A 73 17.55 4.12 9.98
N ILE A 74 16.53 3.60 10.66
CA ILE A 74 15.88 2.34 10.23
C ILE A 74 15.28 2.49 8.83
N VAL A 75 14.58 3.59 8.54
CA VAL A 75 13.97 3.82 7.22
C VAL A 75 15.04 4.00 6.13
N GLU A 76 16.15 4.66 6.43
CA GLU A 76 17.30 4.80 5.52
C GLU A 76 17.98 3.45 5.24
N ASP A 77 18.33 2.69 6.30
CA ASP A 77 18.96 1.37 6.19
C ASP A 77 18.09 0.41 5.35
N LEU A 78 16.76 0.45 5.54
CA LEU A 78 15.82 -0.38 4.80
C LEU A 78 15.69 0.00 3.33
N LYS A 79 15.74 1.29 3.00
CA LYS A 79 15.75 1.76 1.61
C LYS A 79 17.01 1.31 0.88
N GLU A 80 18.17 1.41 1.52
CA GLU A 80 19.43 0.95 0.92
C GLU A 80 19.42 -0.56 0.64
N VAL A 81 18.75 -1.36 1.48
CA VAL A 81 18.61 -2.80 1.25
C VAL A 81 17.67 -3.07 0.08
N SER A 82 16.57 -2.33 -0.02
CA SER A 82 15.61 -2.46 -1.13
C SER A 82 16.20 -2.12 -2.49
N GLU A 83 17.09 -1.13 -2.57
CA GLU A 83 17.75 -0.72 -3.82
C GLU A 83 18.85 -1.70 -4.28
N LYS A 84 19.27 -2.63 -3.42
CA LYS A 84 20.31 -3.63 -3.70
C LYS A 84 19.75 -5.00 -4.08
N LEU A 85 18.44 -5.20 -3.96
CA LEU A 85 17.69 -6.38 -4.36
C LEU A 85 17.20 -6.21 -5.80
#